data_AF-A0A7J8Q5I2-F1
#
_entry.id   AF-A0A7J8Q5I2-F1
#
_cell.length_a   1.000
_cell.length_b   1.000
_cell.length_c   1.000
_cell.angle_alpha   90.00
_cell.angle_beta   90.00
_cell.angle_gamma   90.00
#
_symmetry.space_group_name_H-M   'P 1'
#
loop_
_entity.id
_entity.type
_entity.pdbx_description
1 polymer ?
#
loop_
_entity_poly.entity_id
_entity_poly.type
_entity_poly.pdbx_seq_one_letter_code
_entity_poly.pdbx_strand_id
1 'polypeptide(L)'
;MGYAAPEYIQTGRLTSKIDVWSYGVFLYELITGRLPLDKNRPKSEQKLLEWVKPYLSKAKKFELIVDPRLKRQYQLKSAQKLAAVANRCVVRNPKSRPKMSEVLEMVNQIVEAPTGAGNPEPPLKTKPFVDTSRGTERKHNRRIIDSRSGDKFVHH
;
A
#
# COMPACT_ATOMS: atom_id res chain seq x y z
N MET A 1 13.68 0.11 -10.10
CA MET A 1 12.61 0.31 -9.11
C MET A 1 11.27 0.26 -9.81
N GLY A 2 10.40 -0.69 -9.46
CA GLY A 2 9.08 -0.83 -10.08
C GLY A 2 7.97 0.00 -9.42
N TYR A 3 8.06 0.21 -8.11
CA TYR A 3 7.04 0.93 -7.33
C TYR A 3 7.36 2.42 -7.09
N ALA A 4 8.60 2.84 -7.31
CA ALA A 4 9.00 4.20 -6.98
C ALA A 4 8.32 5.23 -7.90
N ALA A 5 7.72 6.25 -7.28
CA ALA A 5 7.15 7.37 -7.99
C ALA A 5 8.23 8.16 -8.76
N PRO A 6 7.93 8.69 -9.95
CA PRO A 6 8.93 9.35 -10.78
C PRO A 6 9.55 10.56 -10.10
N GLU A 7 8.79 11.33 -9.31
CA GLU A 7 9.28 12.47 -8.56
C GLU A 7 10.16 12.07 -7.36
N TYR A 8 9.94 10.90 -6.77
CA TYR A 8 10.81 10.37 -5.72
C TYR A 8 12.18 10.03 -6.30
N ILE A 9 12.20 9.38 -7.47
CA ILE A 9 13.46 9.06 -8.18
C ILE A 9 14.21 10.34 -8.57
N GLN A 10 13.49 11.38 -9.00
CA GLN A 10 14.10 12.63 -9.46
C GLN A 10 14.58 13.53 -8.33
N THR A 11 13.84 13.61 -7.22
CA THR A 11 14.05 14.65 -6.20
C THR A 11 14.39 14.10 -4.82
N GLY A 12 14.20 12.79 -4.58
CA GLY A 12 14.35 12.16 -3.27
C GLY A 12 13.29 12.57 -2.23
N ARG A 13 12.32 13.43 -2.59
CA ARG A 13 11.33 13.96 -1.65
C ARG A 13 10.29 12.91 -1.26
N LEU A 14 10.15 12.69 0.04
CA LEU A 14 9.13 11.83 0.62
C LEU A 14 7.84 12.63 0.80
N THR A 15 6.74 12.12 0.26
CA THR A 15 5.40 12.71 0.42
C THR A 15 4.37 11.59 0.46
N SER A 16 3.21 11.80 1.07
CA SER A 16 2.13 10.79 1.01
C SER A 16 1.69 10.43 -0.42
N LYS A 17 1.97 11.28 -1.42
CA LYS A 17 1.65 11.01 -2.82
C LYS A 17 2.53 9.93 -3.44
N ILE A 18 3.74 9.67 -2.92
CA ILE A 18 4.59 8.59 -3.43
C ILE A 18 4.07 7.21 -3.00
N ASP A 19 3.40 7.14 -1.84
CA ASP A 19 2.72 5.94 -1.38
C ASP A 19 1.48 5.64 -2.23
N VAL A 20 0.71 6.69 -2.58
CA VAL A 20 -0.43 6.57 -3.51
C VAL A 20 0.03 6.00 -4.86
N TRP A 21 1.14 6.49 -5.41
CA TRP A 21 1.70 5.94 -6.65
C TRP A 21 2.05 4.45 -6.50
N SER A 22 2.76 4.10 -5.43
CA SER A 22 3.19 2.72 -5.15
C SER A 22 1.99 1.79 -5.00
N TYR A 23 0.92 2.26 -4.36
CA TYR A 23 -0.35 1.54 -4.25
C TYR A 23 -1.01 1.34 -5.62
N GLY A 24 -1.00 2.37 -6.49
CA GLY A 24 -1.49 2.23 -7.87
C GLY A 24 -0.73 1.18 -8.69
N VAL A 25 0.58 1.10 -8.51
CA VAL A 25 1.41 0.02 -9.10
C VAL A 25 1.02 -1.34 -8.54
N PHE A 26 0.83 -1.45 -7.22
CA PHE A 26 0.37 -2.67 -6.56
C PHE A 26 -1.01 -3.12 -7.06
N LEU A 27 -1.95 -2.21 -7.27
CA LEU A 27 -3.26 -2.56 -7.86
C LEU A 27 -3.10 -3.18 -9.26
N TYR A 28 -2.18 -2.67 -10.07
CA TYR A 28 -1.88 -3.28 -11.37
C TYR A 28 -1.21 -4.64 -11.25
N GLU A 29 -0.30 -4.81 -10.30
CA GLU A 29 0.29 -6.13 -10.01
C GLU A 29 -0.78 -7.14 -9.60
N LEU A 30 -1.73 -6.73 -8.75
CA LEU A 30 -2.85 -7.58 -8.34
C LEU A 30 -3.77 -7.95 -9.51
N ILE A 31 -4.11 -6.99 -10.37
CA ILE A 31 -4.98 -7.23 -11.54
C ILE A 31 -4.31 -8.18 -12.52
N THR A 32 -3.01 -8.03 -12.75
CA THR A 32 -2.30 -8.68 -13.86
C THR A 32 -1.52 -9.94 -13.46
N GLY A 33 -1.23 -10.10 -12.17
CA GLY A 33 -0.33 -11.12 -11.66
C GLY A 33 1.12 -10.96 -12.11
N ARG A 34 1.50 -9.81 -12.68
CA ARG A 34 2.85 -9.51 -13.18
C ARG A 34 3.60 -8.61 -12.21
N LEU A 35 4.91 -8.85 -12.08
CA LEU A 35 5.81 -7.97 -11.35
C LEU A 35 5.86 -6.57 -12.01
N PRO A 36 5.93 -5.47 -11.23
CA PRO A 36 6.02 -4.11 -11.78
C PRO A 36 7.23 -3.86 -12.67
N LEU A 37 8.34 -4.57 -12.40
CA LEU A 37 9.54 -4.58 -13.22
C LEU A 37 10.01 -6.03 -13.39
N ASP A 38 9.82 -6.59 -14.58
CA ASP A 38 10.21 -7.96 -14.91
C ASP A 38 11.32 -7.94 -15.97
N LYS A 39 12.57 -8.19 -15.55
CA LYS A 39 13.75 -8.16 -16.43
C LYS A 39 13.82 -9.36 -17.38
N ASN A 40 13.03 -10.41 -17.13
CA ASN A 40 13.03 -11.62 -17.95
C ASN A 40 12.11 -11.47 -19.18
N ARG A 41 11.37 -10.36 -19.28
CA ARG A 41 10.49 -10.06 -20.42
C ARG A 41 11.19 -9.22 -21.50
N PRO A 42 10.65 -9.20 -22.73
CA PRO A 42 11.10 -8.27 -23.77
C PRO A 42 11.13 -6.83 -23.27
N LYS A 43 12.09 -6.03 -23.74
CA LYS A 43 12.34 -4.64 -23.24
C LYS A 43 11.08 -3.77 -23.19
N SER A 44 10.18 -3.91 -24.15
CA SER A 44 8.91 -3.18 -24.24
C SER A 44 7.87 -3.59 -23.18
N GLU A 45 8.01 -4.78 -22.58
CA GLU A 45 7.08 -5.34 -21.61
C GLU A 45 7.62 -5.38 -20.18
N GLN A 46 8.88 -5.00 -19.96
CA GLN A 46 9.51 -5.09 -18.64
C GLN A 46 8.82 -4.18 -17.61
N LYS A 47 8.32 -3.02 -18.05
CA LYS A 47 7.65 -2.04 -17.20
C LYS A 47 6.15 -2.25 -17.26
N LEU A 48 5.57 -2.71 -16.16
CA LEU A 48 4.15 -3.02 -16.06
C LEU A 48 3.26 -1.86 -16.53
N LEU A 49 3.54 -0.64 -16.05
CA LEU A 49 2.74 0.55 -16.39
C LEU A 49 2.78 0.90 -17.88
N GLU A 50 3.88 0.63 -18.58
CA GLU A 50 3.95 0.86 -20.02
C GLU A 50 3.22 -0.24 -20.79
N TRP A 51 3.34 -1.48 -20.31
CA TRP A 51 2.69 -2.63 -20.92
C TRP A 51 1.16 -2.60 -20.82
N VAL A 52 0.57 -2.15 -19.71
CA VAL A 52 -0.91 -2.16 -19.53
C VAL A 52 -1.63 -1.12 -20.37
N LYS A 53 -1.01 0.04 -20.67
CA LYS A 53 -1.63 1.19 -21.37
C LYS A 53 -2.50 0.83 -22.57
N PRO A 54 -2.05 0.04 -23.57
CA PRO A 54 -2.85 -0.28 -24.75
C PRO A 54 -4.11 -1.10 -24.46
N TYR A 55 -4.21 -1.73 -23.30
CA TYR A 55 -5.30 -2.63 -22.93
C TYR A 55 -6.42 -1.95 -22.14
N LEU A 56 -6.17 -0.76 -21.59
CA LEU A 56 -7.11 -0.05 -20.70
C LEU A 56 -8.32 0.57 -21.43
N SER A 57 -8.26 0.70 -22.77
CA SER A 57 -9.26 1.43 -23.56
C SER A 57 -10.54 0.65 -23.86
N LYS A 58 -10.48 -0.68 -23.97
CA LYS A 58 -11.61 -1.53 -24.40
C LYS A 58 -11.75 -2.74 -23.49
N ALA A 59 -12.97 -3.08 -23.09
CA ALA A 59 -13.24 -4.21 -22.20
C ALA A 59 -12.64 -5.54 -22.69
N LYS A 60 -12.81 -5.85 -24.00
CA LYS A 60 -12.22 -7.05 -24.62
C LYS A 60 -10.69 -7.08 -24.55
N LYS A 61 -10.03 -5.92 -24.63
CA LYS A 61 -8.57 -5.83 -24.49
C LYS A 61 -8.16 -5.95 -23.03
N PHE A 62 -8.94 -5.39 -22.11
CA PHE A 62 -8.67 -5.46 -20.69
C PHE A 62 -8.68 -6.89 -20.16
N GLU A 63 -9.58 -7.75 -20.64
CA GLU A 63 -9.60 -9.18 -20.25
C GLU A 63 -8.27 -9.90 -20.54
N LEU A 64 -7.51 -9.46 -21.56
CA LEU A 64 -6.21 -10.04 -21.92
C LEU A 64 -5.10 -9.76 -20.91
N ILE A 65 -5.29 -8.78 -20.03
CA ILE A 65 -4.29 -8.42 -19.02
C ILE A 65 -4.65 -8.88 -17.61
N VAL A 66 -5.86 -9.43 -17.40
CA VAL A 66 -6.25 -9.97 -16.09
C VAL A 66 -5.48 -11.25 -15.81
N ASP A 67 -5.07 -11.45 -14.55
CA ASP A 67 -4.28 -12.60 -14.14
C ASP A 67 -4.97 -13.92 -14.54
N PRO A 68 -4.35 -14.75 -15.40
CA PRO A 68 -4.93 -16.01 -15.85
C PRO A 68 -5.13 -17.02 -14.72
N ARG A 69 -4.39 -16.88 -13.61
CA ARG A 69 -4.52 -17.75 -12.43
C ARG A 69 -5.84 -17.56 -11.69
N LEU A 70 -6.55 -16.45 -11.94
CA LEU A 70 -7.90 -16.24 -11.40
C LEU A 70 -8.95 -17.14 -12.08
N LYS A 71 -8.63 -17.86 -13.17
CA LYS A 71 -9.52 -18.85 -13.81
C LYS A 71 -10.95 -18.34 -14.07
N ARG A 72 -11.10 -17.06 -14.43
CA ARG A 72 -12.40 -16.36 -14.63
C ARG A 72 -13.29 -16.26 -13.38
N GLN A 73 -12.74 -16.51 -12.19
CA GLN A 73 -13.39 -16.28 -10.90
C GLN A 73 -13.30 -14.81 -10.49
N TYR A 74 -13.70 -13.91 -11.39
CA TYR A 74 -13.70 -12.47 -11.14
C TYR A 74 -14.80 -11.80 -11.96
N GLN A 75 -15.22 -10.63 -11.49
CA GLN A 75 -16.13 -9.78 -12.26
C GLN A 75 -15.33 -8.78 -13.08
N LEU A 76 -15.43 -8.87 -14.40
CA LEU A 76 -14.70 -7.99 -15.32
C LEU A 76 -14.96 -6.51 -15.03
N LYS A 77 -16.20 -6.14 -14.71
CA LYS A 77 -16.58 -4.77 -14.34
C LYS A 77 -15.84 -4.28 -13.09
N SER A 78 -15.74 -5.12 -12.05
CA SER A 78 -15.05 -4.76 -10.81
C SER A 78 -13.54 -4.61 -11.04
N ALA A 79 -12.94 -5.51 -11.83
CA ALA A 79 -11.54 -5.40 -12.22
C ALA A 79 -11.26 -4.12 -13.04
N GLN A 80 -12.16 -3.74 -13.96
CA GLN A 80 -12.05 -2.47 -14.70
C GLN A 80 -12.18 -1.25 -13.80
N LYS A 81 -13.10 -1.26 -12.82
CA LYS A 81 -13.20 -0.18 -11.82
C LYS A 81 -11.91 -0.09 -11.00
N LEU A 82 -11.33 -1.22 -10.58
CA LEU A 82 -10.07 -1.25 -9.85
C LEU A 82 -8.90 -0.67 -10.68
N ALA A 83 -8.86 -0.99 -11.98
CA ALA A 83 -7.90 -0.38 -12.91
C ALA A 83 -8.11 1.14 -13.05
N ALA A 84 -9.36 1.62 -13.02
CA ALA A 84 -9.64 3.06 -13.01
C ALA A 84 -9.11 3.74 -11.74
N VAL A 85 -9.21 3.09 -10.57
CA VAL A 85 -8.58 3.56 -9.32
C VAL A 85 -7.06 3.59 -9.48
N ALA A 86 -6.45 2.52 -9.99
CA ALA A 86 -5.02 2.44 -10.25
C ALA A 86 -4.54 3.59 -11.17
N ASN A 87 -5.28 3.88 -12.25
CA ASN A 87 -4.99 4.99 -13.16
C ASN A 87 -4.94 6.35 -12.46
N ARG A 88 -5.86 6.62 -11.54
CA ARG A 88 -5.86 7.86 -10.75
C ARG A 88 -4.65 7.94 -9.82
N CYS A 89 -4.19 6.80 -9.31
CA CYS A 89 -3.05 6.72 -8.41
C CYS A 89 -1.70 6.92 -9.13
N VAL A 90 -1.54 6.41 -10.35
CA VAL A 90 -0.28 6.48 -11.12
C VAL A 90 -0.19 7.69 -12.07
N VAL A 91 -0.94 8.76 -11.79
CA VAL A 91 -0.82 10.02 -12.54
C VAL A 91 0.54 10.65 -12.28
N ARG A 92 1.22 11.09 -13.35
CA ARG A 92 2.58 11.65 -13.26
C ARG A 92 2.64 12.90 -12.36
N ASN A 93 1.64 13.77 -12.43
CA ASN A 93 1.52 14.92 -11.52
C ASN A 93 1.05 14.47 -10.13
N PRO A 94 1.87 14.59 -9.07
CA PRO A 94 1.50 14.13 -7.72
C PRO A 94 0.29 14.87 -7.14
N LYS A 95 0.07 16.13 -7.54
CA LYS A 95 -1.06 16.93 -7.06
C LYS A 95 -2.41 16.39 -7.57
N SER A 96 -2.43 15.80 -8.75
CA SER A 96 -3.63 15.21 -9.37
C SER A 96 -4.00 13.82 -8.83
N ARG A 97 -3.11 13.18 -8.05
CA ARG A 97 -3.40 11.90 -7.41
C ARG A 97 -4.40 12.09 -6.26
N PRO A 98 -5.31 11.14 -6.01
CA PRO A 98 -6.19 11.19 -4.85
C PRO A 98 -5.40 11.09 -3.53
N LYS A 99 -6.05 11.41 -2.41
CA LYS A 99 -5.59 11.05 -1.07
C LYS A 99 -5.80 9.56 -0.84
N MET A 100 -5.00 8.94 0.02
CA MET A 100 -5.17 7.52 0.36
C MET A 100 -6.56 7.20 0.95
N SER A 101 -7.18 8.13 1.68
CA SER A 101 -8.55 7.98 2.17
C SER A 101 -9.58 7.86 1.04
N GLU A 102 -9.42 8.65 -0.03
CA GLU A 102 -10.27 8.59 -1.22
C GLU A 102 -10.02 7.30 -2.01
N VAL A 103 -8.76 6.84 -2.05
CA VAL A 103 -8.42 5.54 -2.66
C VAL A 103 -9.12 4.40 -1.93
N LEU A 104 -9.07 4.39 -0.59
CA LEU A 104 -9.75 3.40 0.23
C LEU A 104 -11.25 3.39 -0.04
N GLU A 105 -11.89 4.57 -0.05
CA GLU A 105 -13.31 4.69 -0.34
C GLU A 105 -13.67 4.14 -1.72
N MET A 106 -12.92 4.50 -2.76
CA MET A 106 -13.13 3.98 -4.12
C MET A 106 -12.96 2.45 -4.19
N VAL A 107 -12.02 1.87 -3.45
CA VAL A 107 -11.81 0.42 -3.40
C VAL A 107 -12.96 -0.27 -2.66
N ASN A 108 -13.38 0.26 -1.51
CA ASN A 108 -14.50 -0.30 -0.73
C ASN A 108 -15.80 -0.29 -1.54
N GLN A 109 -16.08 0.77 -2.28
CA GLN A 109 -17.24 0.82 -3.19
C GLN A 109 -17.23 -0.26 -4.27
N ILE A 110 -16.06 -0.80 -4.65
CA ILE A 110 -15.95 -1.91 -5.60
C ILE A 110 -16.24 -3.25 -4.92
N VAL A 111 -15.80 -3.41 -3.66
CA VAL A 111 -15.97 -4.63 -2.86
C VAL A 111 -17.41 -4.77 -2.37
N GLU A 112 -18.02 -3.66 -1.92
CA GLU A 112 -19.37 -3.63 -1.35
C GLU A 112 -20.48 -3.53 -2.40
N ALA A 113 -20.15 -3.31 -3.67
CA ALA A 113 -21.13 -3.30 -4.74
C ALA A 113 -21.89 -4.65 -4.75
N PRO A 114 -23.23 -4.66 -4.67
CA PRO A 114 -23.99 -5.89 -4.50
C PRO A 114 -23.82 -6.77 -5.73
N THR A 115 -22.92 -7.74 -5.60
CA THR A 115 -22.83 -8.88 -6.48
C THR A 115 -23.94 -9.82 -6.04
N GLY A 116 -24.92 -10.09 -6.91
CA GLY A 116 -26.08 -10.94 -6.62
C GLY A 116 -25.77 -12.43 -6.36
N ALA A 117 -24.70 -12.75 -5.65
CA ALA A 117 -24.38 -14.06 -5.13
C ALA A 117 -23.36 -13.93 -3.97
N GLY A 118 -23.75 -14.39 -2.78
CA GLY A 118 -22.83 -14.71 -1.67
C GLY A 118 -22.75 -13.65 -0.57
N ASN A 119 -23.04 -14.07 0.66
CA ASN A 119 -23.15 -13.27 1.88
C ASN A 119 -21.97 -12.31 2.13
N PRO A 120 -22.22 -11.11 2.73
CA PRO A 120 -21.15 -10.25 3.18
C PRO A 120 -20.46 -10.89 4.41
N GLU A 121 -19.18 -11.25 4.25
CA GLU A 121 -18.30 -11.51 5.38
C GLU A 121 -18.00 -10.18 6.09
N PRO A 122 -18.19 -10.07 7.42
CA PRO A 122 -18.02 -8.80 8.11
C PRO A 122 -16.54 -8.35 8.09
N PRO A 123 -16.28 -7.02 8.05
CA PRO A 123 -14.93 -6.50 8.09
C PRO A 123 -14.17 -6.98 9.35
N LEU A 124 -12.94 -7.46 9.15
CA LEU A 124 -12.00 -7.78 10.22
C LEU A 124 -11.79 -6.53 11.09
N LYS A 125 -12.40 -6.52 12.29
CA LYS A 125 -12.16 -5.51 13.31
C LYS A 125 -10.68 -5.58 13.71
N THR A 126 -9.89 -4.58 13.32
CA THR A 126 -8.56 -4.35 13.91
C THR A 126 -8.74 -4.07 15.40
N LYS A 127 -8.30 -5.02 16.24
CA LYS A 127 -8.25 -4.82 17.69
C LYS A 127 -7.22 -3.73 18.03
N PRO A 128 -7.46 -2.88 19.04
CA PRO A 128 -6.44 -1.94 19.51
C PRO A 128 -5.22 -2.70 20.01
N PHE A 129 -4.04 -2.20 19.66
CA PHE A 129 -2.76 -2.66 20.18
C PHE A 129 -2.73 -2.43 21.70
N VAL A 130 -2.69 -3.51 22.48
CA VAL A 130 -2.51 -3.47 23.94
C VAL A 130 -1.03 -3.65 24.24
N ASP A 131 -0.41 -2.58 24.73
CA ASP A 131 0.96 -2.59 25.25
C ASP A 131 1.02 -3.51 26.49
N THR A 132 1.81 -4.58 26.40
CA THR A 132 2.05 -5.51 27.51
C THR A 132 3.45 -5.31 28.06
N SER A 133 3.66 -4.19 28.74
CA SER A 133 4.82 -4.01 29.62
C SER A 133 4.47 -4.55 31.01
N ARG A 134 4.67 -5.87 31.20
CA ARG A 134 4.63 -6.50 32.54
C ARG A 134 5.93 -6.23 33.27
N GLY A 135 5.84 -5.45 34.35
CA GLY A 135 6.84 -5.42 35.40
C GLY A 135 6.95 -6.78 36.09
N THR A 136 8.18 -7.18 36.42
CA THR A 136 8.45 -8.19 37.44
C THR A 136 9.39 -7.58 38.47
N GLU A 137 8.83 -7.33 39.66
CA GLU A 137 9.57 -6.97 40.86
C GLU A 137 10.43 -8.17 41.31
N ARG A 138 11.71 -7.92 41.60
CA ARG A 138 12.50 -8.77 42.49
C ARG A 138 13.15 -7.90 43.55
N LYS A 139 12.60 -7.98 44.77
CA LYS A 139 13.18 -7.44 46.00
C LYS A 139 14.48 -8.18 46.32
N HIS A 140 15.58 -7.45 46.48
CA HIS A 140 16.61 -7.83 47.44
C HIS A 140 17.10 -6.61 48.20
N ASN A 141 16.98 -6.72 49.52
CA ASN A 141 17.22 -5.74 50.54
C ASN A 141 18.74 -5.58 50.79
N ARG A 142 19.23 -4.35 50.98
CA ARG A 142 20.31 -4.01 51.95
C ARG A 142 20.59 -2.50 52.03
N ARG A 143 20.28 -1.97 53.23
CA ARG A 143 21.01 -0.99 54.05
C ARG A 143 21.07 0.49 53.63
N ILE A 144 20.17 1.25 54.25
CA ILE A 144 20.37 2.47 55.09
C ILE A 144 21.83 3.01 55.14
N ILE A 145 22.02 4.31 54.83
CA ILE A 145 22.39 5.42 55.74
C ILE A 145 22.21 6.76 55.00
N ASP A 146 21.52 7.69 55.65
CA ASP A 146 21.30 9.10 55.31
C ASP A 146 22.54 9.94 55.64
N SER A 147 22.91 10.91 54.80
CA SER A 147 23.35 12.23 55.27
C SER A 147 23.40 13.30 54.17
N ARG A 148 22.77 14.43 54.50
CA ARG A 148 22.84 15.78 53.91
C ARG A 148 24.22 16.30 53.46
N SER A 149 24.09 17.29 52.57
CA SER A 149 24.87 18.54 52.43
C SER A 149 26.00 18.61 51.39
N GLY A 150 25.82 19.55 50.45
CA GLY A 150 26.76 20.66 50.32
C GLY A 150 27.78 20.61 49.17
N ASP A 151 27.60 21.53 48.24
CA ASP A 151 28.62 22.40 47.62
C ASP A 151 29.77 21.83 46.75
N LYS A 152 29.79 22.35 45.51
CA LYS A 152 30.92 23.00 44.79
C LYS A 152 31.92 22.21 43.94
N PHE A 153 32.12 22.80 42.74
CA PHE A 153 33.34 22.93 41.93
C PHE A 153 33.88 21.65 41.28
N VAL A 154 34.57 21.61 40.13
CA VAL A 154 34.92 22.45 38.97
C VAL A 154 35.78 21.50 38.10
N HIS A 155 35.72 21.66 36.77
CA HIS A 155 36.68 21.22 35.73
C HIS A 155 37.56 19.97 35.91
N HIS A 156 37.56 19.13 34.86
CA HIS A 156 38.75 19.03 34.02
C HIS A 156 38.41 18.76 32.56
#